data_AF-A0A9W8PP03-F1
#
_entry.id   AF-A0A9W8PP03-F1
#
_cell.length_a   1.000
_cell.length_b   1.000
_cell.length_c   1.000
_cell.angle_alpha   90.00
_cell.angle_beta   90.00
_cell.angle_gamma   90.00
#
_symmetry.space_group_name_H-M   'P 1'
#
loop_
_entity.id
_entity.type
_entity.pdbx_description
1 polymer ?
#
loop_
_entity_poly.entity_id
_entity_poly.type
_entity_poly.pdbx_seq_one_letter_code
_entity_poly.pdbx_strand_id
1 'polypeptide(L)'
;MGLVKSDRRKRLQMLGTASLLALLVGGLILILVGVNALVNYSTPRQPDDPMEPYIPVDYDKSIIRGQAAFKVGREWSIQSWIAVTGVAFGFLSFGLAEAYMQIFDSWSSRQAQRGNGLDYARYLNSQPRAPVLYGIRGFPALITLKYTIVVMGIAASIGYKFAFVTPTVRVIEDVDYRTIKFTGHRLPMVYTSDYEWSDTTPWITDFPLYNNSRSFAHFYQRVNNSQSGVRTDLPPNMLVMSGHASCVPFFEPYFKYRESGYIVTREFALVANGSAPEGEFTMTEDKGEWQRIEISNSSIFDPPQKAIIEYRMSRFAELQIQWAKAPEDPSGTWEVPVVNRSQYNIDMAVVQVIRVVEDLDCKTMAGRGGDGVIIRALNNKGSFMDFLQTRRKPSMGKEMIEGELMNVTRKIPEFSGWLEPLIKTPDATLLTAVSAIIRAIMVCHEEDPGHTELLFYGGRPFGEEKEPYSDKYSTSDNFFVGYRGGKYVGCYVSAAIVFVVLGCIAILIAMFRVWLGPPALTSWMGQHIYLAHTEAISLSGKATGLASGYQVAERDLGRLRLYTQKREEAGAMLKQDRGEESEGQSSRERDTENSAIITHEDDIRMRERERETGHDSPPALNQG
;
A
#
# COMPACT_ATOMS: atom_id res chain seq x y z
N MET A 1 20.80 -31.78 53.65
CA MET A 1 20.94 -30.66 52.70
C MET A 1 19.67 -30.60 51.85
N GLY A 2 18.63 -29.92 52.36
CA GLY A 2 17.30 -29.92 51.74
C GLY A 2 17.13 -28.75 50.77
N LEU A 3 16.73 -29.04 49.53
CA LEU A 3 16.46 -28.07 48.49
C LEU A 3 15.33 -27.10 48.89
N VAL A 4 15.68 -25.85 49.18
CA VAL A 4 14.75 -24.70 49.25
C VAL A 4 14.33 -24.34 47.82
N LYS A 5 13.25 -24.95 47.32
CA LYS A 5 12.72 -24.66 45.97
C LYS A 5 11.32 -24.01 45.93
N SER A 6 10.77 -23.56 47.06
CA SER A 6 9.35 -23.18 47.17
C SER A 6 9.02 -21.68 47.31
N ASP A 7 9.99 -20.79 47.59
CA ASP A 7 9.65 -19.40 47.97
C ASP A 7 9.53 -18.39 46.80
N ARG A 8 10.21 -18.64 45.68
CA ARG A 8 10.21 -17.67 44.55
C ARG A 8 8.85 -17.54 43.85
N ARG A 9 8.11 -18.65 43.66
CA ARG A 9 6.79 -18.62 42.99
C ARG A 9 5.74 -17.87 43.82
N LYS A 10 5.72 -18.10 45.14
CA LYS A 10 4.81 -17.39 46.06
C LYS A 10 5.12 -15.88 46.09
N ARG A 11 6.42 -15.53 46.12
CA ARG A 11 6.88 -14.13 46.10
C ARG A 11 6.50 -13.40 44.80
N LEU A 12 6.55 -14.08 43.65
CA LEU A 12 6.09 -13.57 42.34
C LEU A 12 4.57 -13.42 42.24
N GLN A 13 3.80 -14.35 42.83
CA GLN A 13 2.33 -14.24 42.90
C GLN A 13 1.87 -13.02 43.71
N MET A 14 2.58 -12.71 44.80
CA MET A 14 2.31 -11.53 45.65
C MET A 14 2.65 -10.18 44.99
N LEU A 15 3.42 -10.19 43.89
CA LEU A 15 3.82 -9.00 43.13
C LEU A 15 2.82 -8.61 42.03
N GLY A 16 1.82 -9.46 41.75
CA GLY A 16 0.86 -9.27 40.66
C GLY A 16 1.44 -9.68 39.31
N THR A 17 1.40 -10.99 39.01
CA THR A 17 1.97 -11.60 37.80
C THR A 17 1.46 -10.99 36.49
N ALA A 18 0.18 -10.61 36.44
CA ALA A 18 -0.42 -9.96 35.27
C ALA A 18 0.19 -8.58 34.99
N SER A 19 0.49 -7.79 36.03
CA SER A 19 1.05 -6.44 35.88
C SER A 19 2.52 -6.47 35.45
N LEU A 20 3.29 -7.46 35.95
CA LEU A 20 4.67 -7.70 35.52
C LEU A 20 4.70 -8.17 34.06
N LEU A 21 3.81 -9.10 33.69
CA LEU A 21 3.68 -9.56 32.32
C LEU A 21 3.28 -8.42 31.39
N ALA A 22 2.36 -7.55 31.81
CA ALA A 22 1.95 -6.38 31.03
C ALA A 22 3.12 -5.42 30.75
N LEU A 23 3.97 -5.11 31.75
CA LEU A 23 5.17 -4.29 31.53
C LEU A 23 6.16 -4.94 30.55
N LEU A 24 6.39 -6.25 30.69
CA LEU A 24 7.32 -6.98 29.82
C LEU A 24 6.79 -7.08 28.39
N VAL A 25 5.54 -7.49 28.20
CA VAL A 25 4.91 -7.65 26.88
C VAL A 25 4.73 -6.30 26.21
N GLY A 26 4.20 -5.30 26.92
CA GLY A 26 4.04 -3.94 26.40
C GLY A 26 5.38 -3.31 26.00
N GLY A 27 6.41 -3.47 26.84
CA GLY A 27 7.75 -2.98 26.53
C GLY A 27 8.38 -3.69 25.34
N LEU A 28 8.24 -5.01 25.24
CA LEU A 28 8.75 -5.80 24.12
C LEU A 28 8.07 -5.45 22.79
N ILE A 29 6.75 -5.24 22.79
CA ILE A 29 6.03 -4.80 21.58
C ILE A 29 6.57 -3.43 21.11
N LEU A 30 6.74 -2.46 22.00
CA LEU A 30 7.29 -1.15 21.60
C LEU A 30 8.71 -1.25 21.05
N ILE A 31 9.58 -2.06 21.65
CA ILE A 31 10.93 -2.30 21.14
C ILE A 31 10.85 -2.91 19.74
N LEU A 32 10.04 -3.96 19.54
CA LEU A 32 9.92 -4.62 18.24
C LEU A 32 9.37 -3.68 17.16
N VAL A 33 8.36 -2.87 17.47
CA VAL A 33 7.81 -1.87 16.53
C VAL A 33 8.87 -0.82 16.17
N GLY A 34 9.59 -0.29 17.17
CA GLY A 34 10.65 0.70 16.95
C GLY A 34 11.82 0.12 16.14
N VAL A 35 12.29 -1.07 16.49
CA VAL A 35 13.36 -1.76 15.76
C VAL A 35 12.92 -2.10 14.33
N ASN A 36 11.68 -2.51 14.11
CA ASN A 36 11.14 -2.82 12.78
C ASN A 36 11.21 -1.62 11.82
N ALA A 37 11.05 -0.39 12.33
CA ALA A 37 11.28 0.83 11.56
C ALA A 37 12.79 1.13 11.41
N LEU A 38 13.54 1.09 12.50
CA LEU A 38 14.95 1.51 12.52
C LEU A 38 15.87 0.59 11.71
N VAL A 39 15.59 -0.71 11.64
CA VAL A 39 16.38 -1.65 10.83
C VAL A 39 16.29 -1.32 9.34
N ASN A 40 15.17 -0.74 8.91
CA ASN A 40 14.96 -0.33 7.53
C ASN A 40 15.11 1.19 7.34
N TYR A 41 15.68 1.87 8.33
CA TYR A 41 16.08 3.26 8.20
C TYR A 41 17.47 3.35 7.59
N SER A 42 17.60 4.18 6.56
CA SER A 42 18.87 4.55 5.96
C SER A 42 18.81 6.03 5.66
N THR A 43 19.85 6.76 6.02
CA THR A 43 20.01 8.15 5.58
C THR A 43 20.14 8.14 4.06
N PRO A 44 19.25 8.79 3.30
CA PRO A 44 19.42 8.91 1.86
C PRO A 44 20.79 9.55 1.63
N ARG A 45 21.72 8.79 1.03
CA ARG A 45 23.06 9.29 0.70
C ARG A 45 22.84 10.45 -0.27
N GLN A 46 23.17 11.67 0.13
CA GLN A 46 23.18 12.78 -0.81
C GLN A 46 24.40 12.54 -1.72
N PRO A 47 24.27 12.63 -3.06
CA PRO A 47 25.43 12.45 -3.92
C PRO A 47 26.46 13.53 -3.58
N ASP A 48 27.73 13.15 -3.51
CA ASP A 48 28.83 14.09 -3.25
C ASP A 48 29.00 15.08 -4.43
N ASP A 49 28.45 14.74 -5.61
CA ASP A 49 28.42 15.58 -6.82
C ASP A 49 26.96 15.87 -7.26
N PRO A 50 26.52 17.14 -7.33
CA PRO A 50 25.19 17.52 -7.82
C PRO A 50 24.95 17.26 -9.32
N MET A 51 25.98 16.91 -10.10
CA MET A 51 25.86 16.54 -11.52
C MET A 51 25.65 15.03 -11.74
N GLU A 52 25.85 14.18 -10.71
CA GLU A 52 25.54 12.75 -10.83
C GLU A 52 24.03 12.53 -10.74
N PRO A 53 23.40 11.80 -11.70
CA PRO A 53 21.99 11.45 -11.61
C PRO A 53 21.77 10.61 -10.34
N TYR A 54 21.07 11.19 -9.38
CA TYR A 54 20.74 10.56 -8.10
C TYR A 54 19.81 9.36 -8.32
N ILE A 55 20.37 8.15 -8.27
CA ILE A 55 19.61 6.91 -8.23
C ILE A 55 19.73 6.39 -6.80
N PRO A 56 18.74 6.59 -5.91
CA PRO A 56 18.78 6.02 -4.57
C PRO A 56 18.86 4.50 -4.71
N VAL A 57 20.03 3.93 -4.39
CA VAL A 57 20.40 2.53 -4.64
C VAL A 57 19.59 1.56 -3.77
N ASP A 58 18.93 2.08 -2.74
CA ASP A 58 18.27 1.25 -1.75
C ASP A 58 16.77 1.08 -2.03
N TYR A 59 16.40 -0.13 -2.46
CA TYR A 59 15.01 -0.58 -2.50
C TYR A 59 14.44 -0.71 -1.09
N ASP A 60 13.12 -0.62 -1.00
CA ASP A 60 12.33 -0.83 0.20
C ASP A 60 12.53 0.19 1.33
N LYS A 61 13.29 1.26 1.07
CA LYS A 61 13.57 2.36 2.00
C LYS A 61 12.85 3.65 1.61
N SER A 62 12.54 4.45 2.63
CA SER A 62 11.91 5.75 2.48
C SER A 62 12.88 6.76 1.86
N ILE A 63 12.43 7.50 0.85
CA ILE A 63 13.20 8.63 0.29
C ILE A 63 13.11 9.88 1.17
N ILE A 64 12.09 9.98 2.01
CA ILE A 64 11.84 11.14 2.87
C ILE A 64 12.67 11.02 4.14
N ARG A 65 13.51 12.03 4.40
CA ARG A 65 14.33 12.11 5.62
C ARG A 65 13.45 12.09 6.86
N GLY A 66 13.86 11.31 7.87
CA GLY A 66 13.14 11.18 9.13
C GLY A 66 11.92 10.23 9.11
N GLN A 67 11.59 9.65 7.96
CA GLN A 67 10.60 8.59 7.83
C GLN A 67 11.30 7.26 7.51
N ALA A 68 10.79 6.15 8.05
CA ALA A 68 11.26 4.82 7.74
C ALA A 68 10.07 3.91 7.44
N ALA A 69 10.12 3.17 6.33
CA ALA A 69 9.16 2.11 6.05
C ALA A 69 9.42 0.92 6.98
N PHE A 70 8.38 0.25 7.44
CA PHE A 70 8.57 -0.97 8.22
C PHE A 70 9.28 -2.05 7.39
N LYS A 71 10.13 -2.85 8.03
CA LYS A 71 10.75 -4.00 7.35
C LYS A 71 9.75 -5.14 7.17
N VAL A 72 9.00 -5.45 8.22
CA VAL A 72 8.01 -6.53 8.27
C VAL A 72 6.62 -5.94 8.45
N GLY A 73 5.64 -6.42 7.69
CA GLY A 73 4.24 -5.98 7.78
C GLY A 73 3.98 -4.56 7.27
N ARG A 74 4.83 -4.04 6.37
CA ARG A 74 4.66 -2.73 5.73
C ARG A 74 3.42 -2.60 4.86
N GLU A 75 2.88 -3.72 4.39
CA GLU A 75 1.65 -3.78 3.58
C GLU A 75 0.39 -3.76 4.45
N TRP A 76 0.51 -3.92 5.76
CA TRP A 76 -0.63 -3.85 6.66
C TRP A 76 -1.16 -2.42 6.74
N SER A 77 -2.45 -2.30 7.03
CA SER A 77 -3.06 -0.98 7.21
C SER A 77 -2.41 -0.21 8.36
N ILE A 78 -2.40 1.12 8.25
CA ILE A 78 -1.92 1.99 9.34
C ILE A 78 -2.72 1.76 10.62
N GLN A 79 -4.01 1.42 10.50
CA GLN A 79 -4.91 1.13 11.62
C GLN A 79 -4.48 -0.15 12.37
N SER A 80 -3.98 -1.15 11.66
CA SER A 80 -3.45 -2.38 12.27
C SER A 80 -2.25 -2.07 13.16
N TRP A 81 -1.32 -1.26 12.68
CA TRP A 81 -0.16 -0.83 13.45
C TRP A 81 -0.53 0.07 14.64
N ILE A 82 -1.50 0.98 14.45
CA ILE A 82 -2.07 1.78 15.52
C ILE A 82 -2.74 0.89 16.59
N ALA A 83 -3.41 -0.20 16.20
CA ALA A 83 -4.02 -1.13 17.14
C ALA A 83 -2.97 -1.91 17.94
N VAL A 84 -1.94 -2.46 17.28
CA VAL A 84 -0.83 -3.19 17.92
C VAL A 84 -0.13 -2.31 18.96
N THR A 85 0.22 -1.08 18.58
CA THR A 85 0.87 -0.15 19.49
C THR A 85 -0.07 0.38 20.57
N GLY A 86 -1.36 0.52 20.27
CA GLY A 86 -2.39 0.84 21.26
C GLY A 86 -2.49 -0.21 22.37
N VAL A 87 -2.45 -1.51 22.01
CA VAL A 87 -2.40 -2.61 22.99
C VAL A 87 -1.15 -2.52 23.86
N ALA A 88 0.01 -2.19 23.28
CA ALA A 88 1.25 -1.99 24.03
C ALA A 88 1.12 -0.86 25.06
N PHE A 89 0.59 0.29 24.65
CA PHE A 89 0.33 1.41 25.58
C PHE A 89 -0.71 1.07 26.65
N GLY A 90 -1.73 0.26 26.32
CA GLY A 90 -2.69 -0.26 27.30
C GLY A 90 -2.01 -1.13 28.37
N PHE A 91 -1.15 -2.06 27.95
CA PHE A 91 -0.38 -2.88 28.90
C PHE A 91 0.60 -2.06 29.74
N LEU A 92 1.27 -1.06 29.14
CA LEU A 92 2.14 -0.17 29.88
C LEU A 92 1.38 0.69 30.88
N SER A 93 0.20 1.21 30.53
CA SER A 93 -0.64 1.99 31.45
C SER A 93 -1.03 1.16 32.67
N PHE A 94 -1.54 -0.06 32.45
CA PHE A 94 -1.88 -0.99 33.54
C PHE A 94 -0.65 -1.36 34.38
N GLY A 95 0.45 -1.74 33.73
CA GLY A 95 1.68 -2.15 34.39
C GLY A 95 2.36 -1.06 35.20
N LEU A 96 2.37 0.18 34.69
CA LEU A 96 2.96 1.36 35.35
C LEU A 96 2.09 1.84 36.51
N ALA A 97 0.76 1.77 36.41
CA ALA A 97 -0.14 2.08 37.52
C ALA A 97 0.12 1.14 38.71
N GLU A 98 0.23 -0.16 38.47
CA GLU A 98 0.58 -1.15 39.49
C GLU A 98 2.02 -1.01 39.99
N ALA A 99 2.96 -0.62 39.12
CA ALA A 99 4.34 -0.32 39.51
C ALA A 99 4.40 0.85 40.50
N TYR A 100 3.70 1.94 40.19
CA TYR A 100 3.58 3.10 41.06
C TYR A 100 3.03 2.70 42.43
N MET A 101 1.97 1.87 42.45
CA MET A 101 1.37 1.38 43.68
C MET A 101 2.33 0.59 44.54
N GLN A 102 3.02 -0.38 43.94
CA GLN A 102 3.97 -1.20 44.67
C GLN A 102 5.13 -0.37 45.24
N ILE A 103 5.65 0.60 44.48
CA ILE A 103 6.73 1.48 44.92
C ILE A 103 6.25 2.36 46.09
N PHE A 104 5.05 2.92 45.99
CA PHE A 104 4.43 3.74 47.04
C PHE A 104 4.25 2.95 48.35
N ASP A 105 3.69 1.75 48.25
CA ASP A 105 3.45 0.87 49.39
C ASP A 105 4.77 0.38 50.02
N SER A 106 5.79 0.09 49.19
CA SER A 106 7.12 -0.30 49.69
C SER A 106 7.87 0.84 50.37
N TRP A 107 7.76 2.06 49.84
CA TRP A 107 8.32 3.25 50.48
C TRP A 107 7.66 3.52 51.83
N SER A 108 6.32 3.46 51.87
CA SER A 108 5.54 3.60 53.10
C SER A 108 5.88 2.49 54.12
N SER A 109 6.10 1.26 53.64
CA SER A 109 6.56 0.13 54.45
C SER A 109 7.90 0.43 55.14
N ARG A 110 8.87 0.92 54.37
CA ARG A 110 10.20 1.27 54.90
C ARG A 110 10.14 2.45 55.85
N GLN A 111 9.25 3.41 55.62
CA GLN A 111 9.07 4.54 56.53
C GLN A 111 8.41 4.13 57.84
N ALA A 112 7.41 3.25 57.81
CA ALA A 112 6.78 2.72 59.02
C ALA A 112 7.75 1.94 59.92
N GLN A 113 8.80 1.35 59.33
CA GLN A 113 9.87 0.64 60.06
C GLN A 113 10.94 1.57 60.66
N ARG A 114 10.93 2.87 60.35
CA ARG A 114 11.87 3.85 60.92
C ARG A 114 11.36 4.35 62.28
N GLY A 115 12.27 4.79 63.14
CA GLY A 115 11.95 5.28 64.50
C GLY A 115 10.96 6.45 64.57
N ASN A 116 10.80 7.21 63.48
CA ASN A 116 9.83 8.31 63.38
C ASN A 116 8.41 7.85 62.95
N GLY A 117 8.24 6.57 62.59
CA GLY A 117 6.97 6.00 62.15
C GLY A 117 6.44 6.54 60.81
N LEU A 118 5.23 6.10 60.45
CA LEU A 118 4.48 6.56 59.28
C LEU A 118 3.25 7.34 59.76
N ASP A 119 3.05 8.56 59.25
CA ASP A 119 1.80 9.31 59.46
C ASP A 119 0.67 8.59 58.70
N TYR A 120 -0.15 7.89 59.47
CA TYR A 120 -1.19 7.03 58.95
C TYR A 120 -2.33 7.79 58.27
N ALA A 121 -2.66 9.00 58.75
CA ALA A 121 -3.66 9.85 58.11
C ALA A 121 -3.17 10.34 56.74
N ARG A 122 -1.90 10.74 56.64
CA ARG A 122 -1.28 11.11 55.35
C ARG A 122 -1.17 9.92 54.40
N TYR A 123 -0.88 8.73 54.91
CA TYR A 123 -0.86 7.49 54.12
C TYR A 123 -2.24 7.18 53.51
N LEU A 124 -3.30 7.22 54.31
CA LEU A 124 -4.68 6.99 53.84
C LEU A 124 -5.12 8.03 52.82
N ASN A 125 -4.78 9.31 53.05
CA ASN A 125 -5.07 10.40 52.11
C ASN A 125 -4.27 10.30 50.80
N SER A 126 -3.17 9.54 50.77
CA SER A 126 -2.34 9.34 49.56
C SER A 126 -2.73 8.11 48.76
N GLN A 127 -3.73 7.35 49.21
CA GLN A 127 -4.21 6.15 48.53
C GLN A 127 -4.80 6.48 47.15
N PRO A 128 -4.76 5.54 46.18
CA PRO A 128 -5.18 5.81 44.79
C PRO A 128 -6.63 6.21 44.65
N ARG A 129 -7.46 5.70 45.57
CA ARG A 129 -8.91 5.88 45.63
C ARG A 129 -9.33 6.93 46.67
N ALA A 130 -8.36 7.62 47.30
CA ALA A 130 -8.69 8.74 48.18
C ALA A 130 -9.36 9.86 47.36
N PRO A 131 -10.46 10.47 47.86
CA PRO A 131 -11.10 11.57 47.15
C PRO A 131 -10.11 12.74 46.96
N VAL A 132 -10.18 13.39 45.81
CA VAL A 132 -9.23 14.47 45.41
C VAL A 132 -9.14 15.58 46.46
N LEU A 133 -10.25 15.91 47.12
CA LEU A 133 -10.33 16.89 48.20
C LEU A 133 -9.42 16.56 49.39
N TYR A 134 -9.30 15.28 49.74
CA TYR A 134 -8.48 14.79 50.84
C TYR A 134 -7.05 14.44 50.40
N GLY A 135 -6.87 14.15 49.11
CA GLY A 135 -5.56 13.89 48.49
C GLY A 135 -4.54 15.00 48.78
N ILE A 136 -4.95 16.27 48.72
CA ILE A 136 -4.06 17.43 48.94
C ILE A 136 -3.40 17.39 50.35
N ARG A 137 -4.02 16.71 51.32
CA ARG A 137 -3.49 16.52 52.69
C ARG A 137 -2.64 15.26 52.86
N GLY A 138 -2.37 14.52 51.79
CA GLY A 138 -1.49 13.35 51.76
C GLY A 138 0.00 13.73 51.57
N PHE A 139 0.75 12.87 50.89
CA PHE A 139 2.14 13.11 50.50
C PHE A 139 2.19 13.83 49.14
N PRO A 140 2.46 15.15 49.10
CA PRO A 140 2.27 15.95 47.89
C PRO A 140 3.14 15.46 46.72
N ALA A 141 4.42 15.15 46.95
CA ALA A 141 5.33 14.68 45.89
C ALA A 141 4.84 13.39 45.20
N LEU A 142 4.25 12.46 45.95
CA LEU A 142 3.77 11.17 45.43
C LEU A 142 2.47 11.37 44.64
N ILE A 143 1.59 12.24 45.13
CA ILE A 143 0.35 12.61 44.46
C ILE A 143 0.63 13.36 43.15
N THR A 144 1.59 14.30 43.16
CA THR A 144 2.06 14.97 41.94
C THR A 144 2.62 13.96 40.95
N LEU A 145 3.47 13.03 41.38
CA LEU A 145 4.03 11.97 40.52
C LEU A 145 2.92 11.11 39.88
N LYS A 146 1.90 10.71 40.65
CA LYS A 146 0.73 9.98 40.14
C LYS A 146 0.02 10.75 39.03
N TYR A 147 -0.30 12.02 39.26
CA TYR A 147 -0.98 12.84 38.26
C TYR A 147 -0.11 13.06 37.03
N THR A 148 1.19 13.24 37.18
CA THR A 148 2.13 13.33 36.04
C THR A 148 2.12 12.04 35.22
N ILE A 149 2.14 10.87 35.85
CA ILE A 149 2.07 9.58 35.13
C ILE A 149 0.74 9.45 34.36
N VAL A 150 -0.38 9.86 34.96
CA VAL A 150 -1.69 9.83 34.29
C VAL A 150 -1.72 10.79 33.10
N VAL A 151 -1.25 12.03 33.25
CA VAL A 151 -1.19 13.02 32.16
C VAL A 151 -0.27 12.53 31.04
N MET A 152 0.90 11.97 31.37
CA MET A 152 1.80 11.37 30.39
C MET A 152 1.15 10.17 29.68
N GLY A 153 0.36 9.36 30.38
CA GLY A 153 -0.41 8.27 29.79
C GLY A 153 -1.48 8.76 28.79
N ILE A 154 -2.17 9.86 29.11
CA ILE A 154 -3.14 10.49 28.20
C ILE A 154 -2.42 11.08 26.98
N ALA A 155 -1.30 11.79 27.19
CA ALA A 155 -0.51 12.34 26.09
C ALA A 155 0.02 11.23 25.18
N ALA A 156 0.51 10.13 25.76
CA ALA A 156 1.00 8.97 25.01
C ALA A 156 -0.12 8.27 24.22
N SER A 157 -1.32 8.10 24.79
CA SER A 157 -2.46 7.42 24.15
C SER A 157 -3.03 8.18 22.93
N ILE A 158 -2.78 9.50 22.86
CA ILE A 158 -3.10 10.32 21.70
C ILE A 158 -1.89 10.39 20.75
N GLY A 159 -0.72 10.71 21.30
CA GLY A 159 0.48 11.02 20.54
C GLY A 159 1.00 9.87 19.68
N TYR A 160 0.88 8.62 20.14
CA TYR A 160 1.39 7.47 19.39
C TYR A 160 0.73 7.29 18.02
N LYS A 161 -0.52 7.77 17.85
CA LYS A 161 -1.24 7.67 16.57
C LYS A 161 -0.57 8.48 15.46
N PHE A 162 0.12 9.56 15.83
CA PHE A 162 0.86 10.42 14.90
C PHE A 162 2.28 9.91 14.61
N ALA A 163 2.70 8.81 15.23
CA ALA A 163 4.00 8.19 14.95
C ALA A 163 4.04 7.50 13.57
N PHE A 164 2.91 7.00 13.11
CA PHE A 164 2.80 6.21 11.89
C PHE A 164 2.55 7.10 10.68
N VAL A 165 3.20 6.72 9.57
CA VAL A 165 3.13 7.44 8.30
C VAL A 165 3.06 6.46 7.15
N THR A 166 2.72 6.96 5.97
CA THR A 166 2.80 6.22 4.72
C THR A 166 3.97 6.74 3.87
N PRO A 167 5.20 6.24 4.10
CA PRO A 167 6.39 6.78 3.45
C PRO A 167 6.36 6.52 1.94
N THR A 168 7.03 7.40 1.19
CA THR A 168 7.30 7.15 -0.23
C THR A 168 8.52 6.25 -0.35
N VAL A 169 8.35 5.08 -0.94
CA VAL A 169 9.36 4.01 -0.98
C VAL A 169 9.66 3.64 -2.42
N ARG A 170 10.94 3.46 -2.75
CA ARG A 170 11.33 2.90 -4.03
C ARG A 170 11.25 1.38 -3.97
N VAL A 171 10.53 0.76 -4.89
CA VAL A 171 10.29 -0.69 -4.89
C VAL A 171 10.48 -1.31 -6.26
N ILE A 172 10.68 -2.63 -6.22
CA ILE A 172 10.53 -3.51 -7.36
C ILE A 172 9.38 -4.45 -7.02
N GLU A 173 8.37 -4.51 -7.87
CA GLU A 173 7.19 -5.35 -7.66
C GLU A 173 6.88 -6.12 -8.93
N ASP A 174 6.49 -7.39 -8.79
CA ASP A 174 5.93 -8.13 -9.91
C ASP A 174 4.58 -7.51 -10.31
N VAL A 175 4.35 -7.41 -11.62
CA VAL A 175 3.14 -6.80 -12.16
C VAL A 175 2.15 -7.89 -12.55
N ASP A 176 0.95 -7.82 -11.97
CA ASP A 176 -0.14 -8.74 -12.29
C ASP A 176 -0.77 -8.42 -13.66
N TYR A 177 -1.34 -9.42 -14.32
CA TYR A 177 -1.98 -9.29 -15.64
C TYR A 177 -3.16 -8.33 -15.68
N ARG A 178 -3.75 -8.04 -14.52
CA ARG A 178 -4.86 -7.10 -14.38
C ARG A 178 -4.40 -5.64 -14.35
N THR A 179 -3.10 -5.40 -14.13
CA THR A 179 -2.53 -4.06 -13.97
C THR A 179 -2.44 -3.34 -15.31
N ILE A 180 -2.14 -4.08 -16.37
CA ILE A 180 -1.89 -3.53 -17.71
C ILE A 180 -2.96 -4.05 -18.64
N LYS A 181 -3.63 -3.13 -19.31
CA LYS A 181 -4.59 -3.40 -20.37
C LYS A 181 -4.01 -2.96 -21.70
N PHE A 182 -4.09 -3.81 -22.72
CA PHE A 182 -3.84 -3.36 -24.08
C PHE A 182 -5.12 -2.82 -24.69
N THR A 183 -5.03 -1.60 -25.20
CA THR A 183 -5.94 -1.11 -26.21
C THR A 183 -5.39 -1.60 -27.55
N GLY A 184 -6.14 -2.40 -28.30
CA GLY A 184 -5.68 -2.83 -29.64
C GLY A 184 -5.35 -1.60 -30.49
N HIS A 185 -4.38 -1.71 -31.40
CA HIS A 185 -4.10 -0.61 -32.30
C HIS A 185 -5.24 -0.51 -33.28
N ARG A 186 -5.79 0.69 -33.44
CA ARG A 186 -6.95 0.90 -34.32
C ARG A 186 -6.61 1.84 -35.45
N LEU A 187 -7.29 1.64 -36.57
CA LEU A 187 -7.16 2.51 -37.75
C LEU A 187 -7.71 3.93 -37.58
N PRO A 188 -8.86 4.18 -36.90
CA PRO A 188 -9.38 5.54 -36.70
C PRO A 188 -8.49 6.42 -35.82
N MET A 189 -8.49 7.74 -36.07
CA MET A 189 -7.63 8.71 -35.39
C MET A 189 -7.97 8.89 -33.90
N VAL A 190 -9.25 8.90 -33.53
CA VAL A 190 -9.70 9.32 -32.21
C VAL A 190 -10.47 8.22 -31.51
N TYR A 191 -10.01 7.91 -30.31
CA TYR A 191 -10.75 7.14 -29.33
C TYR A 191 -11.80 8.05 -28.67
N THR A 192 -13.09 7.84 -28.95
CA THR A 192 -14.15 8.23 -28.01
C THR A 192 -14.44 7.01 -27.13
N SER A 193 -13.68 6.85 -26.03
CA SER A 193 -14.31 6.22 -24.87
C SER A 193 -15.25 7.21 -24.22
N ASP A 194 -16.25 6.68 -23.53
CA ASP A 194 -17.10 7.41 -22.58
C ASP A 194 -16.32 8.09 -21.42
N TYR A 195 -14.99 8.03 -21.39
CA TYR A 195 -14.11 8.75 -20.46
C TYR A 195 -13.37 9.89 -21.18
N GLU A 196 -13.37 11.05 -20.50
CA GLU A 196 -13.30 12.43 -20.99
C GLU A 196 -12.23 12.85 -22.01
N TRP A 197 -11.21 12.05 -22.37
CA TRP A 197 -10.08 12.55 -23.19
C TRP A 197 -9.95 11.77 -24.51
N SER A 198 -10.07 12.49 -25.63
CA SER A 198 -9.80 11.96 -26.98
C SER A 198 -8.34 11.55 -27.10
N ASP A 199 -8.07 10.25 -27.21
CA ASP A 199 -6.71 9.74 -27.33
C ASP A 199 -6.40 9.36 -28.77
N THR A 200 -5.26 9.81 -29.29
CA THR A 200 -4.84 9.58 -30.68
C THR A 200 -4.11 8.27 -30.85
N THR A 201 -4.37 7.55 -31.93
CA THR A 201 -3.77 6.23 -32.16
C THR A 201 -2.24 6.29 -32.36
N PRO A 202 -1.46 5.40 -31.71
CA PRO A 202 0.00 5.44 -31.72
C PRO A 202 0.66 5.47 -33.10
N TRP A 203 0.04 4.83 -34.10
CA TRP A 203 0.62 4.75 -35.44
C TRP A 203 0.67 6.09 -36.16
N ILE A 204 -0.13 7.07 -35.71
CA ILE A 204 -0.10 8.45 -36.17
C ILE A 204 0.99 9.22 -35.39
N THR A 205 0.96 9.12 -34.06
CA THR A 205 1.73 10.02 -33.18
C THR A 205 3.15 9.57 -32.83
N ASP A 206 3.47 8.28 -32.97
CA ASP A 206 4.78 7.78 -32.56
C ASP A 206 5.83 8.04 -33.64
N PHE A 207 6.45 9.21 -33.60
CA PHE A 207 7.47 9.60 -34.56
C PHE A 207 8.86 9.04 -34.20
N PRO A 208 9.71 8.75 -35.20
CA PRO A 208 11.14 8.51 -34.96
C PRO A 208 11.75 9.66 -34.17
N LEU A 209 12.75 9.36 -33.33
CA LEU A 209 13.54 10.34 -32.54
C LEU A 209 12.84 11.00 -31.35
N TYR A 210 11.52 10.82 -31.20
CA TYR A 210 10.81 11.31 -30.02
C TYR A 210 11.11 10.44 -28.80
N ASN A 211 11.21 11.08 -27.63
CA ASN A 211 11.47 10.40 -26.35
C ASN A 211 10.27 9.57 -25.86
N ASN A 212 9.06 9.95 -26.30
CA ASN A 212 7.81 9.39 -25.83
C ASN A 212 7.08 8.79 -27.03
N SER A 213 7.26 7.48 -27.22
CA SER A 213 6.46 6.69 -28.15
C SER A 213 5.54 5.78 -27.36
N ARG A 214 4.37 5.44 -27.86
CA ARG A 214 3.41 4.60 -27.13
C ARG A 214 3.55 3.11 -27.44
N SER A 215 3.79 2.82 -28.70
CA SER A 215 3.84 1.47 -29.26
C SER A 215 4.98 1.24 -30.24
N PHE A 216 5.41 2.26 -30.98
CA PHE A 216 6.40 2.12 -32.07
C PHE A 216 7.81 2.56 -31.68
N ALA A 217 8.74 1.62 -31.73
CA ALA A 217 10.17 1.81 -31.54
C ALA A 217 10.90 1.77 -32.89
N HIS A 218 11.80 2.74 -33.11
CA HIS A 218 12.43 2.98 -34.40
C HIS A 218 13.93 2.79 -34.32
N PHE A 219 14.48 1.81 -35.05
CA PHE A 219 15.91 1.57 -35.13
C PHE A 219 16.43 2.08 -36.47
N TYR A 220 17.44 2.94 -36.44
CA TYR A 220 17.97 3.66 -37.62
C TYR A 220 19.49 3.82 -37.53
N GLN A 221 20.13 4.22 -38.64
CA GLN A 221 21.57 4.44 -38.70
C GLN A 221 21.97 5.77 -38.03
N ARG A 222 23.15 5.77 -37.40
CA ARG A 222 23.75 6.98 -36.81
C ARG A 222 24.98 7.41 -37.59
N VAL A 223 25.25 8.72 -37.63
CA VAL A 223 26.43 9.29 -38.27
C VAL A 223 27.65 9.05 -37.38
N ASN A 224 28.70 8.41 -37.94
CA ASN A 224 30.01 8.20 -37.32
C ASN A 224 29.98 7.63 -35.88
N ASN A 225 29.06 6.71 -35.59
CA ASN A 225 28.85 6.15 -34.24
C ASN A 225 28.63 7.21 -33.12
N SER A 226 28.30 8.45 -33.48
CA SER A 226 27.98 9.50 -32.50
C SER A 226 26.66 9.21 -31.80
N GLN A 227 26.55 9.57 -30.51
CA GLN A 227 25.30 9.43 -29.76
C GLN A 227 24.20 10.42 -30.22
N SER A 228 24.56 11.48 -30.96
CA SER A 228 23.65 12.58 -31.32
C SER A 228 23.32 12.69 -32.82
N GLY A 229 24.16 12.17 -33.72
CA GLY A 229 23.94 12.30 -35.17
C GLY A 229 23.07 11.19 -35.71
N VAL A 230 21.83 11.49 -36.10
CA VAL A 230 20.93 10.54 -36.76
C VAL A 230 20.87 10.81 -38.25
N ARG A 231 20.94 9.74 -39.06
CA ARG A 231 20.72 9.82 -40.50
C ARG A 231 19.23 9.82 -40.83
N THR A 232 18.68 11.01 -41.00
CA THR A 232 17.28 11.22 -41.41
C THR A 232 17.07 11.09 -42.92
N ASP A 233 18.17 11.06 -43.68
CA ASP A 233 18.25 10.85 -45.12
C ASP A 233 18.18 9.37 -45.53
N LEU A 234 18.08 8.46 -44.56
CA LEU A 234 17.87 7.03 -44.76
C LEU A 234 16.57 6.55 -44.12
N PRO A 235 16.00 5.48 -44.67
CA PRO A 235 14.84 4.83 -44.05
C PRO A 235 15.26 4.09 -42.77
N PRO A 236 14.32 3.78 -41.86
CA PRO A 236 14.63 3.03 -40.64
C PRO A 236 15.14 1.62 -40.97
N ASN A 237 16.16 1.13 -40.26
CA ASN A 237 16.63 -0.24 -40.41
C ASN A 237 15.60 -1.26 -39.90
N MET A 238 14.93 -0.93 -38.80
CA MET A 238 13.98 -1.82 -38.17
C MET A 238 12.94 -1.01 -37.42
N LEU A 239 11.71 -1.51 -37.40
CA LEU A 239 10.61 -0.94 -36.64
C LEU A 239 10.00 -2.02 -35.76
N VAL A 240 9.76 -1.74 -34.49
CA VAL A 240 9.11 -2.67 -33.57
C VAL A 240 7.81 -2.06 -33.09
N MET A 241 6.72 -2.80 -33.25
CA MET A 241 5.39 -2.45 -32.78
C MET A 241 5.06 -3.33 -31.57
N SER A 242 5.17 -2.73 -30.39
CA SER A 242 4.76 -3.33 -29.12
C SER A 242 3.28 -3.06 -28.82
N GLY A 243 2.76 -3.65 -27.75
CA GLY A 243 1.37 -3.43 -27.38
C GLY A 243 1.10 -2.01 -26.90
N HIS A 244 -0.05 -1.45 -27.31
CA HIS A 244 -0.53 -0.16 -26.85
C HIS A 244 -1.17 -0.33 -25.45
N ALA A 245 -0.33 -0.21 -24.43
CA ALA A 245 -0.69 -0.47 -23.04
C ALA A 245 -1.33 0.75 -22.35
N SER A 246 -2.13 0.49 -21.33
CA SER A 246 -2.63 1.46 -20.36
C SER A 246 -2.84 0.77 -19.00
N CYS A 247 -2.54 1.47 -17.90
CA CYS A 247 -2.84 1.04 -16.53
C CYS A 247 -3.88 1.94 -15.85
N VAL A 248 -4.60 2.75 -16.65
CA VAL A 248 -5.78 3.45 -16.16
C VAL A 248 -6.85 2.40 -15.84
N PRO A 249 -7.32 2.32 -14.60
CA PRO A 249 -8.23 1.26 -14.17
C PRO A 249 -9.65 1.45 -14.72
N PHE A 250 -10.44 0.38 -14.63
CA PHE A 250 -11.91 0.46 -14.74
C PHE A 250 -12.62 0.72 -13.40
N PHE A 251 -11.96 0.39 -12.26
CA PHE A 251 -12.58 0.47 -10.92
C PHE A 251 -11.67 1.07 -9.85
N GLU A 252 -10.44 0.58 -9.67
CA GLU A 252 -9.46 1.13 -8.70
C GLU A 252 -8.06 1.22 -9.32
N PRO A 253 -7.37 2.37 -9.24
CA PRO A 253 -6.08 2.55 -9.90
C PRO A 253 -4.99 1.79 -9.14
N TYR A 254 -4.26 0.95 -9.86
CA TYR A 254 -3.13 0.19 -9.30
C TYR A 254 -1.96 1.11 -8.91
N PHE A 255 -1.83 2.24 -9.60
CA PHE A 255 -0.94 3.33 -9.23
C PHE A 255 -1.73 4.43 -8.51
N LYS A 256 -1.08 5.24 -7.68
CA LYS A 256 -1.69 6.43 -7.07
C LYS A 256 -1.10 7.71 -7.66
N TYR A 257 -1.82 8.82 -7.51
CA TYR A 257 -1.31 10.13 -7.96
C TYR A 257 0.03 10.43 -7.28
N ARG A 258 1.01 10.97 -8.02
CA ARG A 258 2.41 11.16 -7.61
C ARG A 258 3.27 9.89 -7.48
N GLU A 259 2.75 8.71 -7.77
CA GLU A 259 3.60 7.54 -8.01
C GLU A 259 4.24 7.67 -9.39
N SER A 260 5.52 7.29 -9.47
CA SER A 260 6.28 7.40 -10.72
C SER A 260 7.31 6.29 -10.82
N GLY A 261 7.64 5.89 -12.05
CA GLY A 261 8.61 4.83 -12.29
C GLY A 261 8.53 4.32 -13.71
N TYR A 262 8.89 3.06 -13.88
CA TYR A 262 8.69 2.36 -15.13
C TYR A 262 8.19 0.94 -14.90
N ILE A 263 7.32 0.48 -15.78
CA ILE A 263 6.91 -0.92 -15.88
C ILE A 263 7.73 -1.55 -16.99
N VAL A 264 8.27 -2.72 -16.71
CA VAL A 264 8.92 -3.56 -17.69
C VAL A 264 7.98 -4.72 -18.00
N THR A 265 7.60 -4.85 -19.27
CA THR A 265 6.71 -5.91 -19.75
C THR A 265 7.41 -6.81 -20.75
N ARG A 266 7.09 -8.10 -20.73
CA ARG A 266 7.45 -9.08 -21.76
C ARG A 266 6.26 -9.29 -22.66
N GLU A 267 6.41 -8.98 -23.94
CA GLU A 267 5.30 -8.91 -24.89
C GLU A 267 5.65 -9.58 -26.22
N PHE A 268 4.62 -10.02 -26.95
CA PHE A 268 4.74 -10.17 -28.39
C PHE A 268 4.71 -8.81 -29.07
N ALA A 269 5.63 -8.61 -30.02
CA ALA A 269 5.69 -7.43 -30.86
C ALA A 269 5.94 -7.81 -32.30
N LEU A 270 5.29 -7.09 -33.21
CA LEU A 270 5.62 -7.16 -34.63
C LEU A 270 6.94 -6.43 -34.86
N VAL A 271 7.81 -6.99 -35.71
CA VAL A 271 9.10 -6.43 -36.07
C VAL A 271 9.18 -6.36 -37.58
N ALA A 272 9.29 -5.15 -38.12
CA ALA A 272 9.60 -4.91 -39.52
C ALA A 272 11.11 -4.76 -39.67
N ASN A 273 11.78 -5.74 -40.28
CA ASN A 273 13.22 -5.70 -40.51
C ASN A 273 13.52 -5.27 -41.95
N GLY A 274 14.28 -4.20 -42.10
CA GLY A 274 14.61 -3.56 -43.36
C GLY A 274 15.85 -4.14 -44.03
N SER A 275 15.78 -4.34 -45.33
CA SER A 275 16.89 -4.65 -46.21
C SER A 275 16.83 -3.78 -47.48
N ALA A 276 17.99 -3.57 -48.11
CA ALA A 276 18.08 -2.92 -49.40
C ALA A 276 18.23 -4.00 -50.48
N PRO A 277 17.26 -4.18 -51.40
CA PRO A 277 17.41 -5.10 -52.51
C PRO A 277 18.50 -4.60 -53.47
N GLU A 278 19.29 -5.53 -54.00
CA GLU A 278 20.29 -5.23 -55.03
C GLU A 278 19.62 -5.03 -56.39
N GLY A 279 20.06 -4.02 -57.15
CA GLY A 279 19.61 -3.76 -58.51
C GLY A 279 19.33 -2.29 -58.79
N GLU A 280 19.25 -1.96 -60.07
CA GLU A 280 18.74 -0.67 -60.55
C GLU A 280 17.24 -0.81 -60.81
N PHE A 281 16.46 0.15 -60.31
CA PHE A 281 15.01 0.16 -60.44
C PHE A 281 14.57 1.48 -61.07
N THR A 282 13.47 1.44 -61.82
CA THR A 282 12.84 2.63 -62.41
C THR A 282 11.39 2.74 -61.98
N MET A 283 10.90 3.97 -61.86
CA MET A 283 9.48 4.28 -61.67
C MET A 283 8.94 4.82 -62.98
N THR A 284 7.75 4.39 -63.35
CA THR A 284 7.06 4.81 -64.58
C THR A 284 5.75 5.49 -64.26
N GLU A 285 5.19 6.26 -65.18
CA GLU A 285 3.87 6.88 -64.99
C GLU A 285 2.78 5.86 -64.60
N ASP A 286 2.73 4.72 -65.30
CA ASP A 286 1.91 3.58 -64.89
C ASP A 286 2.46 2.98 -63.59
N LYS A 287 1.69 3.14 -62.50
CA LYS A 287 2.03 2.65 -61.16
C LYS A 287 1.79 1.15 -60.99
N GLY A 288 1.05 0.49 -61.89
CA GLY A 288 0.65 -0.90 -61.72
C GLY A 288 0.01 -1.16 -60.34
N GLU A 289 0.60 -2.07 -59.56
CA GLU A 289 0.15 -2.45 -58.21
C GLU A 289 0.66 -1.53 -57.09
N TRP A 290 1.48 -0.53 -57.41
CA TRP A 290 2.03 0.39 -56.43
C TRP A 290 1.02 1.47 -56.03
N GLN A 291 1.03 1.81 -54.74
CA GLN A 291 0.42 3.05 -54.25
C GLN A 291 1.46 4.16 -54.35
N ARG A 292 1.04 5.35 -54.80
CA ARG A 292 1.93 6.48 -55.06
C ARG A 292 1.51 7.69 -54.25
N ILE A 293 2.50 8.34 -53.65
CA ILE A 293 2.36 9.65 -52.98
C ILE A 293 3.33 10.62 -53.63
N GLU A 294 2.79 11.69 -54.20
CA GLU A 294 3.56 12.74 -54.85
C GLU A 294 3.65 13.96 -53.94
N ILE A 295 4.87 14.48 -53.74
CA ILE A 295 5.16 15.59 -52.85
C ILE A 295 5.78 16.71 -53.68
N SER A 296 5.14 17.88 -53.72
CA SER A 296 5.56 18.97 -54.61
C SER A 296 6.85 19.66 -54.17
N ASN A 297 7.16 19.67 -52.88
CA ASN A 297 8.37 20.26 -52.31
C ASN A 297 8.81 19.44 -51.10
N SER A 298 9.68 18.46 -51.33
CA SER A 298 10.07 17.46 -50.32
C SER A 298 11.46 17.73 -49.76
N SER A 299 11.57 17.78 -48.44
CA SER A 299 12.84 17.84 -47.70
C SER A 299 13.58 16.49 -47.63
N ILE A 300 13.03 15.44 -48.25
CA ILE A 300 13.70 14.15 -48.46
C ILE A 300 14.98 14.32 -49.30
N PHE A 301 15.01 15.32 -50.17
CA PHE A 301 16.18 15.65 -50.98
C PHE A 301 16.74 17.01 -50.59
N ASP A 302 18.05 17.16 -50.77
CA ASP A 302 18.76 18.44 -50.62
C ASP A 302 19.38 18.85 -51.97
N PRO A 303 18.97 19.99 -52.56
CA PRO A 303 17.91 20.90 -52.10
C PRO A 303 16.49 20.29 -52.22
N PRO A 304 15.49 20.82 -51.48
CA PRO A 304 14.12 20.36 -51.55
C PRO A 304 13.53 20.45 -52.97
N GLN A 305 12.87 19.38 -53.42
CA GLN A 305 12.30 19.28 -54.76
C GLN A 305 11.13 18.30 -54.82
N LYS A 306 10.48 18.18 -55.99
CA LYS A 306 9.38 17.23 -56.17
C LYS A 306 9.86 15.79 -55.94
N ALA A 307 9.12 15.02 -55.14
CA ALA A 307 9.45 13.64 -54.81
C ALA A 307 8.26 12.72 -55.06
N ILE A 308 8.55 11.48 -55.46
CA ILE A 308 7.59 10.39 -55.60
C ILE A 308 7.99 9.31 -54.61
N ILE A 309 7.05 8.86 -53.78
CA ILE A 309 7.20 7.67 -52.94
C ILE A 309 6.16 6.66 -53.38
N GLU A 310 6.61 5.44 -53.65
CA GLU A 310 5.73 4.33 -53.94
C GLU A 310 5.90 3.21 -52.93
N TYR A 311 4.80 2.57 -52.58
CA TYR A 311 4.81 1.41 -51.69
C TYR A 311 3.81 0.35 -52.13
N ARG A 312 4.12 -0.92 -51.86
CA ARG A 312 3.24 -2.06 -52.10
C ARG A 312 3.56 -3.21 -51.15
N MET A 313 2.58 -4.10 -50.98
CA MET A 313 2.81 -5.41 -50.39
C MET A 313 3.11 -6.39 -51.53
N SER A 314 4.37 -6.83 -51.66
CA SER A 314 4.75 -7.80 -52.70
C SER A 314 4.29 -9.21 -52.35
N ARG A 315 4.31 -9.55 -51.05
CA ARG A 315 3.89 -10.83 -50.48
C ARG A 315 3.34 -10.60 -49.07
N PHE A 316 2.83 -11.67 -48.44
CA PHE A 316 2.35 -11.58 -47.07
C PHE A 316 3.49 -11.15 -46.16
N ALA A 317 3.25 -10.08 -45.40
CA ALA A 317 4.22 -9.51 -44.47
C ALA A 317 5.53 -9.02 -45.14
N GLU A 318 5.52 -8.78 -46.44
CA GLU A 318 6.65 -8.22 -47.20
C GLU A 318 6.23 -6.89 -47.83
N LEU A 319 6.76 -5.80 -47.29
CA LEU A 319 6.51 -4.43 -47.72
C LEU A 319 7.69 -3.92 -48.54
N GLN A 320 7.41 -3.41 -49.74
CA GLN A 320 8.41 -2.75 -50.57
C GLN A 320 8.07 -1.26 -50.66
N ILE A 321 9.09 -0.42 -50.47
CA ILE A 321 8.99 1.03 -50.55
C ILE A 321 10.12 1.54 -51.44
N GLN A 322 9.82 2.45 -52.35
CA GLN A 322 10.79 3.07 -53.24
C GLN A 322 10.50 4.56 -53.35
N TRP A 323 11.54 5.37 -53.60
CA TRP A 323 11.36 6.80 -53.82
C TRP A 323 12.29 7.32 -54.91
N ALA A 324 11.82 8.36 -55.61
CA ALA A 324 12.53 8.99 -56.71
C ALA A 324 12.27 10.50 -56.71
N LYS A 325 13.12 11.24 -57.44
CA LYS A 325 12.83 12.63 -57.80
C LYS A 325 11.73 12.60 -58.85
N ALA A 326 10.68 13.41 -58.66
CA ALA A 326 9.61 13.47 -59.64
C ALA A 326 10.14 14.11 -60.95
N PRO A 327 9.62 13.70 -62.11
CA PRO A 327 10.01 14.32 -63.37
C PRO A 327 9.61 15.79 -63.43
N GLU A 328 10.42 16.59 -64.11
CA GLU A 328 10.13 18.01 -64.34
C GLU A 328 9.04 18.19 -65.42
N ASP A 329 8.98 17.28 -66.40
CA ASP A 329 8.05 17.31 -67.52
C ASP A 329 6.70 16.62 -67.22
N PRO A 330 5.56 17.31 -67.39
CA PRO A 330 4.22 16.75 -67.17
C PRO A 330 3.68 15.97 -68.39
N SER A 331 4.53 15.50 -69.29
CA SER A 331 4.18 15.03 -70.64
C SER A 331 3.43 13.70 -70.72
N GLY A 332 3.07 13.09 -69.59
CA GLY A 332 2.18 11.92 -69.55
C GLY A 332 2.84 10.58 -69.91
N THR A 333 4.17 10.54 -70.08
CA THR A 333 4.96 9.31 -70.18
C THR A 333 6.37 9.57 -69.66
N TRP A 334 6.61 9.29 -68.38
CA TRP A 334 7.93 9.43 -67.79
C TRP A 334 8.44 8.11 -67.21
N GLU A 335 9.76 7.97 -67.21
CA GLU A 335 10.51 6.94 -66.51
C GLU A 335 11.65 7.62 -65.75
N VAL A 336 11.69 7.46 -64.43
CA VAL A 336 12.70 8.06 -63.56
C VAL A 336 13.45 6.98 -62.78
N PRO A 337 14.77 7.11 -62.59
CA PRO A 337 15.53 6.17 -61.78
C PRO A 337 15.12 6.28 -60.31
N VAL A 338 14.89 5.12 -59.69
CA VAL A 338 14.67 5.02 -58.24
C VAL A 338 15.95 5.41 -57.52
N VAL A 339 15.86 6.35 -56.58
CA VAL A 339 17.02 6.78 -55.79
C VAL A 339 17.47 5.65 -54.87
N ASN A 340 16.51 5.01 -54.20
CA ASN A 340 16.75 3.81 -53.43
C ASN A 340 15.41 3.07 -53.18
N ARG A 341 15.51 1.76 -52.95
CA ARG A 341 14.40 0.88 -52.61
C ARG A 341 14.70 0.21 -51.29
N SER A 342 13.66 -0.01 -50.49
CA SER A 342 13.74 -0.71 -49.23
C SER A 342 12.68 -1.78 -49.17
N GLN A 343 13.04 -2.92 -48.61
CA GLN A 343 12.17 -4.04 -48.37
C GLN A 343 12.10 -4.31 -46.87
N TYR A 344 10.90 -4.44 -46.34
CA TYR A 344 10.65 -4.74 -44.94
C TYR A 344 9.92 -6.06 -44.82
N ASN A 345 10.54 -7.01 -44.11
CA ASN A 345 9.90 -8.26 -43.73
C ASN A 345 9.35 -8.10 -42.31
N ILE A 346 8.03 -8.26 -42.17
CA ILE A 346 7.32 -8.16 -40.90
C ILE A 346 7.23 -9.57 -40.30
N ASP A 347 7.74 -9.72 -39.08
CA ASP A 347 7.67 -10.98 -38.32
C ASP A 347 7.31 -10.70 -36.86
N MET A 348 7.21 -11.75 -36.06
CA MET A 348 6.90 -11.69 -34.66
C MET A 348 8.16 -11.87 -33.80
N ALA A 349 8.24 -11.14 -32.70
CA ALA A 349 9.32 -11.24 -31.73
C ALA A 349 8.78 -11.25 -30.31
N VAL A 350 9.57 -11.78 -29.39
CA VAL A 350 9.39 -11.53 -27.97
C VAL A 350 10.29 -10.36 -27.61
N VAL A 351 9.67 -9.30 -27.08
CA VAL A 351 10.35 -8.08 -26.69
C VAL A 351 10.12 -7.80 -25.22
N GLN A 352 11.04 -7.04 -24.66
CA GLN A 352 10.89 -6.40 -23.37
C GLN A 352 10.65 -4.92 -23.59
N VAL A 353 9.59 -4.37 -23.01
CA VAL A 353 9.20 -2.98 -23.19
C VAL A 353 9.22 -2.26 -21.86
N ILE A 354 9.86 -1.10 -21.83
CA ILE A 354 9.98 -0.24 -20.66
C ILE A 354 9.03 0.92 -20.84
N ARG A 355 8.01 0.96 -20.01
CA ARG A 355 6.93 1.94 -20.05
C ARG A 355 7.06 2.89 -18.88
N VAL A 356 7.08 4.19 -19.12
CA VAL A 356 7.09 5.20 -18.05
C VAL A 356 5.72 5.21 -17.38
N VAL A 357 5.71 5.18 -16.05
CA VAL A 357 4.52 5.40 -15.23
C VAL A 357 4.59 6.79 -14.64
N GLU A 358 3.60 7.62 -14.94
CA GLU A 358 3.45 8.95 -14.36
C GLU A 358 1.95 9.28 -14.26
N ASP A 359 1.54 9.87 -13.13
CA ASP A 359 0.16 10.34 -12.91
C ASP A 359 -0.94 9.32 -13.29
N LEU A 360 -0.77 8.07 -12.83
CA LEU A 360 -1.71 6.95 -13.04
C LEU A 360 -1.70 6.30 -14.44
N ASP A 361 -0.88 6.79 -15.38
CA ASP A 361 -0.83 6.29 -16.75
C ASP A 361 0.52 5.63 -17.06
N CYS A 362 0.52 4.62 -17.92
CA CYS A 362 1.71 3.89 -18.37
C CYS A 362 1.67 3.55 -19.86
N LYS A 363 1.14 4.50 -20.65
CA LYS A 363 0.99 4.35 -22.09
C LYS A 363 2.25 4.57 -22.94
N THR A 364 3.33 5.10 -22.36
CA THR A 364 4.51 5.53 -23.12
C THR A 364 5.70 4.65 -22.87
N MET A 365 6.32 4.15 -23.93
CA MET A 365 7.68 3.63 -23.94
C MET A 365 8.71 4.74 -23.68
N ALA A 366 9.81 4.41 -23.04
CA ALA A 366 10.91 5.34 -22.79
C ALA A 366 11.89 5.46 -23.98
N GLY A 367 12.39 6.67 -24.27
CA GLY A 367 13.68 6.91 -24.95
C GLY A 367 13.64 7.22 -26.46
N ARG A 368 14.82 7.45 -27.07
CA ARG A 368 14.97 7.94 -28.47
C ARG A 368 15.32 6.79 -29.41
N GLY A 369 14.37 6.38 -30.24
CA GLY A 369 14.66 5.35 -31.26
C GLY A 369 14.75 3.94 -30.67
N GLY A 370 13.81 3.62 -29.78
CA GLY A 370 13.64 2.25 -29.29
C GLY A 370 14.45 1.89 -28.05
N ASP A 371 15.07 2.84 -27.35
CA ASP A 371 15.82 2.56 -26.10
C ASP A 371 14.94 1.87 -25.02
N GLY A 372 13.62 2.08 -25.07
CA GLY A 372 12.64 1.42 -24.20
C GLY A 372 12.19 0.06 -24.71
N VAL A 373 12.76 -0.47 -25.79
CA VAL A 373 12.42 -1.78 -26.36
C VAL A 373 13.68 -2.61 -26.56
N ILE A 374 13.71 -3.78 -25.93
CA ILE A 374 14.80 -4.74 -26.06
C ILE A 374 14.26 -6.03 -26.67
N ILE A 375 14.82 -6.43 -27.81
CA ILE A 375 14.45 -7.69 -28.46
C ILE A 375 15.05 -8.85 -27.67
N ARG A 376 14.20 -9.68 -27.07
CA ARG A 376 14.62 -10.87 -26.31
C ARG A 376 14.84 -12.07 -27.22
N ALA A 377 13.94 -12.29 -28.16
CA ALA A 377 14.06 -13.31 -29.19
C ALA A 377 13.30 -12.93 -30.46
N LEU A 378 13.91 -13.19 -31.62
CA LEU A 378 13.24 -13.14 -32.92
C LEU A 378 12.68 -14.53 -33.25
N ASN A 379 11.64 -14.56 -34.08
CA ASN A 379 11.12 -15.81 -34.64
C ASN A 379 12.16 -16.47 -35.56
N ASN A 380 12.98 -17.36 -34.99
CA ASN A 380 14.08 -18.01 -35.71
C ASN A 380 13.69 -19.38 -36.31
N LYS A 381 12.44 -19.85 -36.07
CA LYS A 381 12.00 -21.22 -36.39
C LYS A 381 10.99 -21.32 -37.53
N GLY A 382 10.60 -20.20 -38.14
CA GLY A 382 9.66 -20.16 -39.26
C GLY A 382 9.34 -18.72 -39.66
N SER A 383 8.55 -18.56 -40.72
CA SER A 383 8.00 -17.26 -41.13
C SER A 383 6.90 -16.77 -40.19
N PHE A 384 6.49 -15.50 -40.31
CA PHE A 384 5.32 -14.99 -39.61
C PHE A 384 4.07 -15.84 -39.88
N MET A 385 3.92 -16.33 -41.11
CA MET A 385 2.83 -17.25 -41.50
C MET A 385 2.87 -18.56 -40.70
N ASP A 386 4.05 -19.15 -40.51
CA ASP A 386 4.20 -20.40 -39.75
C ASP A 386 3.81 -20.21 -38.27
N PHE A 387 4.14 -19.05 -37.69
CA PHE A 387 3.69 -18.68 -36.34
C PHE A 387 2.15 -18.59 -36.27
N LEU A 388 1.53 -17.88 -37.21
CA LEU A 388 0.07 -17.72 -37.26
C LEU A 388 -0.65 -19.05 -37.39
N GLN A 389 -0.15 -19.94 -38.23
CA GLN A 389 -0.69 -21.29 -38.37
C GLN A 389 -0.54 -22.10 -37.08
N THR A 390 0.64 -22.12 -36.49
CA THR A 390 0.89 -22.99 -35.33
C THR A 390 0.10 -22.54 -34.10
N ARG A 391 -0.03 -21.23 -33.89
CA ARG A 391 -0.56 -20.69 -32.62
C ARG A 391 -1.97 -20.15 -32.70
N ARG A 392 -2.38 -19.55 -33.84
CA ARG A 392 -3.61 -18.75 -33.92
C ARG A 392 -4.70 -19.39 -34.79
N LYS A 393 -4.33 -19.94 -35.94
CA LYS A 393 -5.25 -20.56 -36.92
C LYS A 393 -4.75 -21.94 -37.36
N PRO A 394 -4.62 -22.93 -36.45
CA PRO A 394 -4.07 -24.26 -36.76
C PRO A 394 -4.90 -25.07 -37.77
N SER A 395 -6.17 -24.72 -37.97
CA SER A 395 -7.08 -25.39 -38.87
C SER A 395 -7.20 -24.75 -40.27
N MET A 396 -6.45 -23.68 -40.57
CA MET A 396 -6.53 -22.95 -41.83
C MET A 396 -5.28 -23.17 -42.71
N GLY A 397 -5.48 -23.52 -43.98
CA GLY A 397 -4.38 -23.71 -44.94
C GLY A 397 -3.65 -22.40 -45.28
N LYS A 398 -2.35 -22.48 -45.62
CA LYS A 398 -1.49 -21.30 -45.91
C LYS A 398 -2.13 -20.37 -46.94
N GLU A 399 -2.59 -20.92 -48.05
CA GLU A 399 -3.20 -20.15 -49.16
C GLU A 399 -4.49 -19.44 -48.75
N MET A 400 -5.28 -20.02 -47.85
CA MET A 400 -6.51 -19.41 -47.33
C MET A 400 -6.20 -18.27 -46.36
N ILE A 401 -5.18 -18.44 -45.51
CA ILE A 401 -4.68 -17.36 -44.66
C ILE A 401 -4.11 -16.26 -45.54
N GLU A 402 -3.22 -16.56 -46.48
CA GLU A 402 -2.72 -15.57 -47.42
C GLU A 402 -3.85 -14.86 -48.17
N GLY A 403 -4.85 -15.56 -48.69
CA GLY A 403 -5.99 -14.93 -49.37
C GLY A 403 -6.84 -14.01 -48.48
N GLU A 404 -7.13 -14.40 -47.24
CA GLU A 404 -7.87 -13.56 -46.28
C GLU A 404 -7.04 -12.37 -45.77
N LEU A 405 -5.74 -12.59 -45.55
CA LEU A 405 -4.84 -11.69 -44.82
C LEU A 405 -3.99 -10.79 -45.74
N MET A 406 -3.81 -11.17 -47.01
CA MET A 406 -3.23 -10.32 -48.06
C MET A 406 -4.17 -9.20 -48.48
N ASN A 407 -5.42 -9.22 -48.02
CA ASN A 407 -6.35 -8.13 -48.24
C ASN A 407 -6.03 -6.87 -47.41
N VAL A 408 -4.92 -6.85 -46.66
CA VAL A 408 -4.32 -5.62 -46.11
C VAL A 408 -4.21 -4.55 -47.20
N THR A 409 -3.86 -4.92 -48.43
CA THR A 409 -3.79 -4.00 -49.58
C THR A 409 -5.14 -3.36 -49.93
N ARG A 410 -6.29 -3.98 -49.59
CA ARG A 410 -7.62 -3.37 -49.72
C ARG A 410 -7.96 -2.42 -48.57
N LYS A 411 -7.34 -2.58 -47.40
CA LYS A 411 -7.43 -1.61 -46.30
C LYS A 411 -6.48 -0.42 -46.52
N ILE A 412 -5.40 -0.59 -47.30
CA ILE A 412 -4.41 0.48 -47.59
C ILE A 412 -5.03 1.82 -48.07
N PRO A 413 -6.01 1.82 -48.98
CA PRO A 413 -6.69 3.05 -49.41
C PRO A 413 -7.44 3.78 -48.28
N GLU A 414 -7.84 3.10 -47.20
CA GLU A 414 -8.44 3.76 -46.03
C GLU A 414 -7.39 4.56 -45.23
N PHE A 415 -6.09 4.23 -45.39
CA PHE A 415 -4.98 4.94 -44.75
C PHE A 415 -4.47 6.11 -45.55
N SER A 416 -4.63 6.12 -46.88
CA SER A 416 -4.02 7.16 -47.73
C SER A 416 -4.46 8.56 -47.32
N GLY A 417 -5.71 8.73 -46.91
CA GLY A 417 -6.23 10.01 -46.39
C GLY A 417 -5.50 10.56 -45.17
N TRP A 418 -4.86 9.69 -44.36
CA TRP A 418 -4.10 10.07 -43.16
C TRP A 418 -2.59 9.97 -43.35
N LEU A 419 -2.15 8.98 -44.12
CA LEU A 419 -0.75 8.72 -44.43
C LEU A 419 -0.16 9.84 -45.31
N GLU A 420 -0.93 10.34 -46.28
CA GLU A 420 -0.49 11.44 -47.14
C GLU A 420 -0.16 12.72 -46.36
N PRO A 421 -1.01 13.23 -45.45
CA PRO A 421 -0.67 14.37 -44.59
C PRO A 421 0.63 14.16 -43.79
N LEU A 422 0.83 12.98 -43.20
CA LEU A 422 2.04 12.69 -42.41
C LEU A 422 3.31 12.73 -43.25
N ILE A 423 3.23 12.29 -44.51
CA ILE A 423 4.36 12.26 -45.46
C ILE A 423 4.59 13.60 -46.13
N LYS A 424 3.52 14.36 -46.41
CA LYS A 424 3.57 15.67 -47.08
C LYS A 424 3.86 16.83 -46.13
N THR A 425 4.05 16.57 -44.84
CA THR A 425 4.39 17.61 -43.86
C THR A 425 5.76 18.23 -44.22
N PRO A 426 5.95 19.56 -44.14
CA PRO A 426 7.20 20.21 -44.59
C PRO A 426 8.47 19.67 -43.94
N ASP A 427 8.36 19.27 -42.67
CA ASP A 427 9.48 18.73 -41.87
C ASP A 427 9.66 17.20 -42.04
N ALA A 428 8.91 16.56 -42.95
CA ALA A 428 8.98 15.13 -43.17
C ALA A 428 10.28 14.74 -43.90
N THR A 429 11.23 14.24 -43.14
CA THR A 429 12.42 13.54 -43.63
C THR A 429 12.07 12.16 -44.23
N LEU A 430 13.01 11.54 -44.95
CA LEU A 430 12.83 10.18 -45.47
C LEU A 430 12.55 9.18 -44.34
N LEU A 431 13.29 9.27 -43.25
CA LEU A 431 13.10 8.44 -42.06
C LEU A 431 11.66 8.50 -41.54
N THR A 432 11.11 9.70 -41.41
CA THR A 432 9.75 9.92 -40.89
C THR A 432 8.67 9.48 -41.90
N ALA A 433 8.88 9.72 -43.19
CA ALA A 433 7.95 9.34 -44.24
C ALA A 433 7.85 7.81 -44.36
N VAL A 434 8.98 7.12 -44.46
CA VAL A 434 9.05 5.66 -44.55
C VAL A 434 8.55 5.00 -43.26
N SER A 435 8.88 5.56 -42.09
CA SER A 435 8.32 5.11 -40.81
C SER A 435 6.79 5.15 -40.81
N ALA A 436 6.16 6.22 -41.29
CA ALA A 436 4.70 6.33 -41.31
C ALA A 436 4.04 5.20 -42.12
N ILE A 437 4.62 4.84 -43.28
CA ILE A 437 4.14 3.74 -44.13
C ILE A 437 4.24 2.40 -43.39
N ILE A 438 5.39 2.13 -42.78
CA ILE A 438 5.62 0.87 -42.05
C ILE A 438 4.66 0.78 -40.85
N ARG A 439 4.52 1.85 -40.06
CA ARG A 439 3.61 1.91 -38.90
C ARG A 439 2.18 1.57 -39.30
N ALA A 440 1.66 2.20 -40.35
CA ALA A 440 0.30 1.95 -40.84
C ALA A 440 0.10 0.48 -41.23
N ILE A 441 1.05 -0.10 -41.97
CA ILE A 441 0.97 -1.50 -42.42
C ILE A 441 1.07 -2.48 -41.25
N MET A 442 1.92 -2.21 -40.26
CA MET A 442 2.00 -3.03 -39.07
C MET A 442 0.70 -3.02 -38.26
N VAL A 443 -0.01 -1.88 -38.16
CA VAL A 443 -1.36 -1.85 -37.53
C VAL A 443 -2.35 -2.74 -38.28
N CYS A 444 -2.32 -2.76 -39.61
CA CYS A 444 -3.18 -3.65 -40.38
C CYS A 444 -2.93 -5.12 -40.05
N HIS A 445 -1.65 -5.49 -39.89
CA HIS A 445 -1.26 -6.83 -39.47
C HIS A 445 -1.57 -7.12 -38.00
N GLU A 446 -1.69 -6.11 -37.15
CA GLU A 446 -2.06 -6.29 -35.74
C GLU A 446 -3.57 -6.46 -35.55
N GLU A 447 -4.40 -5.66 -36.24
CA GLU A 447 -5.87 -5.75 -36.18
C GLU A 447 -6.40 -7.10 -36.66
N ASP A 448 -5.78 -7.70 -37.67
CA ASP A 448 -6.22 -8.99 -38.24
C ASP A 448 -5.50 -10.19 -37.56
N PRO A 449 -4.27 -10.61 -37.94
CA PRO A 449 -3.63 -11.84 -37.44
C PRO A 449 -2.65 -11.70 -36.26
N GLY A 450 -2.14 -10.51 -35.94
CA GLY A 450 -0.90 -10.35 -35.18
C GLY A 450 -1.03 -9.56 -33.88
N HIS A 451 -2.02 -9.88 -33.03
CA HIS A 451 -2.24 -9.15 -31.78
C HIS A 451 -0.99 -9.16 -30.89
N THR A 452 -0.57 -7.96 -30.49
CA THR A 452 0.43 -7.78 -29.45
C THR A 452 -0.19 -8.11 -28.10
N GLU A 453 0.41 -9.03 -27.34
CA GLU A 453 -0.10 -9.49 -26.04
C GLU A 453 1.01 -9.64 -25.01
N LEU A 454 0.65 -9.55 -23.73
CA LEU A 454 1.57 -9.81 -22.61
C LEU A 454 1.80 -11.31 -22.46
N LEU A 455 3.03 -11.66 -22.13
CA LEU A 455 3.43 -13.02 -21.82
C LEU A 455 3.64 -13.16 -20.31
N PHE A 456 2.66 -13.75 -19.62
CA PHE A 456 2.66 -13.95 -18.16
C PHE A 456 3.26 -15.28 -17.68
N TYR A 457 3.78 -16.11 -18.59
CA TYR A 457 4.26 -17.45 -18.28
C TYR A 457 5.64 -17.70 -18.89
N GLY A 458 6.51 -18.42 -18.18
CA GLY A 458 7.89 -18.75 -18.58
C GLY A 458 8.02 -19.62 -19.84
N GLY A 459 6.95 -19.77 -20.62
CA GLY A 459 7.01 -20.33 -21.96
C GLY A 459 7.84 -19.41 -22.85
N ARG A 460 8.87 -19.96 -23.49
CA ARG A 460 9.72 -19.23 -24.43
C ARG A 460 9.40 -19.67 -25.87
N PRO A 461 8.46 -18.99 -26.55
CA PRO A 461 7.86 -19.47 -27.80
C PRO A 461 8.88 -19.58 -28.94
N PHE A 462 9.93 -18.74 -28.92
CA PHE A 462 10.97 -18.72 -29.94
C PHE A 462 12.30 -19.35 -29.49
N GLY A 463 12.30 -20.06 -28.35
CA GLY A 463 13.49 -20.73 -27.82
C GLY A 463 14.20 -19.90 -26.76
N GLU A 464 15.52 -19.83 -26.79
CA GLU A 464 16.28 -19.11 -25.77
C GLU A 464 16.09 -17.59 -25.93
N GLU A 465 15.80 -16.91 -24.83
CA GLU A 465 15.55 -15.47 -24.78
C GLU A 465 16.67 -14.76 -24.06
N LYS A 466 17.11 -13.61 -24.60
CA LYS A 466 18.01 -12.71 -23.88
C LYS A 466 17.25 -12.09 -22.70
N GLU A 467 17.88 -12.09 -21.53
CA GLU A 467 17.31 -11.53 -20.30
C GLU A 467 18.19 -10.38 -19.80
N PRO A 468 18.01 -9.15 -20.30
CA PRO A 468 18.93 -8.04 -20.00
C PRO A 468 18.86 -7.58 -18.54
N TYR A 469 17.84 -8.00 -17.79
CA TYR A 469 17.61 -7.58 -16.40
C TYR A 469 17.67 -8.71 -15.37
N SER A 470 17.88 -9.97 -15.77
CA SER A 470 17.95 -11.09 -14.81
C SER A 470 19.10 -10.93 -13.81
N ASP A 471 20.22 -10.37 -14.26
CA ASP A 471 21.37 -10.07 -13.40
C ASP A 471 21.13 -8.90 -12.44
N LYS A 472 20.19 -8.00 -12.78
CA LYS A 472 19.93 -6.75 -12.04
C LYS A 472 18.75 -6.88 -11.08
N TYR A 473 17.72 -7.63 -11.47
CA TYR A 473 16.48 -7.79 -10.74
C TYR A 473 16.13 -9.28 -10.67
N SER A 474 16.08 -9.83 -9.46
CA SER A 474 15.62 -11.20 -9.21
C SER A 474 14.08 -11.25 -9.21
N THR A 475 13.47 -10.84 -10.32
CA THR A 475 12.02 -10.68 -10.45
C THR A 475 11.47 -11.38 -11.68
N SER A 476 10.14 -11.49 -11.76
CA SER A 476 9.45 -12.10 -12.89
C SER A 476 9.69 -11.35 -14.22
N ASP A 477 9.23 -11.92 -15.33
CA ASP A 477 9.32 -11.33 -16.67
C ASP A 477 8.59 -9.97 -16.79
N ASN A 478 7.67 -9.65 -15.87
CA ASN A 478 6.86 -8.43 -15.86
C ASN A 478 6.92 -7.77 -14.49
N PHE A 479 7.54 -6.60 -14.38
CA PHE A 479 7.77 -5.95 -13.08
C PHE A 479 7.72 -4.43 -13.17
N PHE A 480 7.40 -3.79 -12.07
CA PHE A 480 7.41 -2.35 -11.87
C PHE A 480 8.64 -1.96 -11.05
N VAL A 481 9.33 -0.90 -11.46
CA VAL A 481 10.38 -0.26 -10.66
C VAL A 481 10.07 1.21 -10.52
N GLY A 482 9.91 1.68 -9.29
CA GLY A 482 9.57 3.08 -9.08
C GLY A 482 9.24 3.42 -7.64
N TYR A 483 8.70 4.62 -7.46
CA TYR A 483 8.30 5.17 -6.19
C TYR A 483 6.82 4.90 -5.93
N ARG A 484 6.54 4.22 -4.82
CA ARG A 484 5.19 4.01 -4.28
C ARG A 484 4.93 4.98 -3.14
N GLY A 485 3.85 5.72 -3.23
CA GLY A 485 3.42 6.70 -2.24
C GLY A 485 2.07 6.27 -1.65
N GLY A 486 1.95 6.23 -0.31
CA GLY A 486 0.67 5.87 0.29
C GLY A 486 0.30 4.38 0.22
N LYS A 487 1.20 3.51 -0.26
CA LYS A 487 1.00 2.05 -0.32
C LYS A 487 1.48 1.36 0.95
N TYR A 488 2.66 1.73 1.43
CA TYR A 488 3.29 1.11 2.59
C TYR A 488 3.12 1.94 3.85
N VAL A 489 3.24 1.28 4.99
CA VAL A 489 3.24 1.88 6.32
C VAL A 489 4.65 1.90 6.89
N GLY A 490 4.92 2.97 7.61
CA GLY A 490 6.16 3.21 8.31
C GLY A 490 5.95 4.01 9.58
N CYS A 491 7.07 4.49 10.13
CA CYS A 491 7.10 5.27 11.36
C CYS A 491 8.10 6.42 11.21
N TYR A 492 7.86 7.53 11.90
CA TYR A 492 8.89 8.54 12.09
C TYR A 492 10.04 7.96 12.91
N VAL A 493 11.27 8.23 12.47
CA VAL A 493 12.49 7.73 13.13
C VAL A 493 12.57 8.20 14.57
N SER A 494 12.20 9.45 14.84
CA SER A 494 12.13 10.01 16.20
C SER A 494 11.15 9.24 17.09
N ALA A 495 9.96 8.90 16.58
CA ALA A 495 8.97 8.12 17.31
C ALA A 495 9.44 6.68 17.54
N ALA A 496 10.09 6.06 16.54
CA ALA A 496 10.66 4.73 16.67
C ALA A 496 11.74 4.66 17.77
N ILE A 497 12.62 5.67 17.86
CA ILE A 497 13.60 5.79 18.96
C ILE A 497 12.89 5.90 20.31
N VAL A 498 11.86 6.74 20.41
CA VAL A 498 11.07 6.90 21.64
C VAL A 498 10.43 5.57 22.05
N PHE A 499 9.87 4.79 21.12
CA PHE A 499 9.30 3.48 21.42
C PHE A 499 10.34 2.51 21.98
N VAL A 500 11.55 2.45 21.41
CA VAL A 500 12.63 1.60 21.93
C VAL A 500 13.02 2.03 23.35
N VAL A 501 13.21 3.33 23.58
CA VAL A 501 13.59 3.86 24.90
C VAL A 501 12.50 3.56 25.94
N LEU A 502 11.23 3.83 25.64
CA LEU A 502 10.12 3.55 26.54
C LEU A 502 9.97 2.06 26.83
N GLY A 503 10.15 1.20 25.83
CA GLY A 503 10.09 -0.24 26.02
C GLY A 503 11.21 -0.77 26.92
N CYS A 504 12.44 -0.27 26.75
CA CYS A 504 13.56 -0.59 27.63
C CYS A 504 13.30 -0.14 29.08
N ILE A 505 12.78 1.09 29.27
CA ILE A 505 12.42 1.61 30.59
C ILE A 505 11.35 0.72 31.25
N ALA A 506 10.33 0.29 30.51
CA ALA A 506 9.29 -0.58 31.05
C ALA A 506 9.83 -1.93 31.54
N ILE A 507 10.73 -2.54 30.77
CA ILE A 507 11.40 -3.79 31.16
C ILE A 507 12.28 -3.58 32.41
N LEU A 508 13.03 -2.47 32.48
CA LEU A 508 13.81 -2.12 33.66
C LEU A 508 12.93 -1.93 34.90
N ILE A 509 11.77 -1.28 34.77
CA ILE A 509 10.79 -1.13 35.85
C ILE A 509 10.28 -2.51 36.29
N ALA A 510 9.96 -3.42 35.36
CA ALA A 510 9.55 -4.77 35.71
C ALA A 510 10.63 -5.52 36.50
N MET A 511 11.89 -5.45 36.07
CA MET A 511 13.03 -6.03 36.81
C MET A 511 13.20 -5.40 38.19
N PHE A 512 13.10 -4.07 38.28
CA PHE A 512 13.17 -3.35 39.55
C PHE A 512 12.06 -3.77 40.52
N ARG A 513 10.83 -3.96 40.04
CA ARG A 513 9.70 -4.46 40.86
C ARG A 513 9.96 -5.85 41.43
N VAL A 514 10.59 -6.73 40.65
CA VAL A 514 10.98 -8.07 41.11
C VAL A 514 12.08 -7.98 42.17
N TRP A 515 13.07 -7.10 41.98
CA TRP A 515 14.13 -6.84 42.96
C TRP A 515 13.59 -6.24 44.27
N LEU A 516 12.69 -5.27 44.18
CA LEU A 516 12.07 -4.59 45.32
C LEU A 516 11.25 -5.54 46.20
N GLY A 517 10.62 -6.55 45.58
CA GLY A 517 9.80 -7.54 46.28
C GLY A 517 8.43 -7.00 46.72
N PRO A 518 7.57 -7.88 47.28
CA PRO A 518 6.25 -7.47 47.76
C PRO A 518 6.37 -6.52 48.97
N PRO A 519 5.55 -5.46 49.04
CA PRO A 519 5.56 -4.53 50.16
C PRO A 519 4.98 -5.17 51.43
N ALA A 520 5.42 -4.73 52.61
CA ALA A 520 4.92 -5.23 53.89
C ALA A 520 3.60 -4.54 54.30
N LEU A 521 3.44 -3.25 53.96
CA LEU A 521 2.20 -2.50 54.07
C LEU A 521 1.52 -2.44 52.70
N THR A 522 0.26 -2.85 52.63
CA THR A 522 -0.60 -2.71 51.45
C THR A 522 -1.78 -1.80 51.75
N SER A 523 -2.35 -1.16 50.73
CA SER A 523 -3.59 -0.37 50.84
C SER A 523 -4.74 -1.10 51.54
N TRP A 524 -4.82 -2.42 51.36
CA TRP A 524 -5.78 -3.31 52.03
C TRP A 524 -5.51 -3.42 53.54
N MET A 525 -4.25 -3.61 53.93
CA MET A 525 -3.83 -3.65 55.34
C MET A 525 -4.09 -2.31 56.04
N GLY A 526 -3.83 -1.20 55.35
CA GLY A 526 -4.13 0.14 55.82
C GLY A 526 -5.61 0.43 56.01
N GLN A 527 -6.54 -0.28 55.36
CA GLN A 527 -7.97 -0.10 55.64
C GLN A 527 -8.42 -0.92 56.85
N HIS A 528 -7.90 -2.14 57.00
CA HIS A 528 -8.23 -3.02 58.13
C HIS A 528 -7.69 -2.52 59.47
N ILE A 529 -6.47 -1.96 59.51
CA ILE A 529 -5.91 -1.36 60.74
C ILE A 529 -6.77 -0.16 61.21
N TYR A 530 -7.30 0.65 60.29
CA TYR A 530 -8.14 1.80 60.60
C TYR A 530 -9.51 1.35 61.13
N LEU A 531 -10.10 0.35 60.50
CA LEU A 531 -11.38 -0.24 60.92
C LEU A 531 -11.26 -0.99 62.26
N ALA A 532 -10.10 -1.60 62.53
CA ALA A 532 -9.76 -2.19 63.83
C ALA A 532 -9.68 -1.14 64.95
N HIS A 533 -9.08 0.01 64.66
CA HIS A 533 -8.88 1.07 65.65
C HIS A 533 -10.13 1.91 65.92
N THR A 534 -11.12 1.86 65.03
CA THR A 534 -12.41 2.57 65.15
C THR A 534 -13.54 1.69 65.72
N GLU A 535 -13.20 0.50 66.25
CA GLU A 535 -14.14 -0.51 66.78
C GLU A 535 -15.25 -0.95 65.80
N ALA A 536 -15.14 -0.60 64.52
CA ALA A 536 -16.13 -0.91 63.50
C ALA A 536 -16.10 -2.40 63.06
N ILE A 537 -15.09 -3.16 63.50
CA ILE A 537 -14.93 -4.61 63.27
C ILE A 537 -14.56 -5.28 64.61
N SER A 538 -15.26 -6.36 65.00
CA SER A 538 -14.85 -7.20 66.13
C SER A 538 -13.72 -8.13 65.71
N LEU A 539 -12.46 -7.77 65.97
CA LEU A 539 -11.33 -8.64 65.65
C LEU A 539 -11.20 -9.77 66.68
N SER A 540 -11.33 -11.02 66.24
CA SER A 540 -10.88 -12.17 67.02
C SER A 540 -9.35 -12.22 67.04
N GLY A 541 -8.75 -12.86 68.05
CA GLY A 541 -7.30 -12.91 68.30
C GLY A 541 -6.40 -13.48 67.18
N LYS A 542 -6.96 -13.83 66.01
CA LYS A 542 -6.24 -14.20 64.78
C LYS A 542 -5.81 -13.00 63.92
N ALA A 543 -6.11 -11.77 64.33
CA ALA A 543 -5.84 -10.53 63.61
C ALA A 543 -4.37 -10.28 63.20
N THR A 544 -3.42 -10.82 63.97
CA THR A 544 -1.97 -10.67 63.71
C THR A 544 -1.53 -11.37 62.43
N GLY A 545 -2.23 -12.43 62.00
CA GLY A 545 -1.98 -13.12 60.73
C GLY A 545 -2.42 -12.32 59.49
N LEU A 546 -3.57 -11.64 59.57
CA LEU A 546 -4.07 -10.77 58.50
C LEU A 546 -3.34 -9.42 58.42
N ALA A 547 -2.87 -8.91 59.56
CA ALA A 547 -2.02 -7.72 59.64
C ALA A 547 -0.64 -7.91 58.98
N SER A 548 -0.31 -9.13 58.53
CA SER A 548 0.87 -9.38 57.70
C SER A 548 0.63 -9.07 56.20
N GLY A 549 -0.63 -8.98 55.76
CA GLY A 549 -0.98 -8.80 54.34
C GLY A 549 -0.70 -10.01 53.43
N TYR A 550 -0.17 -11.11 53.98
CA TYR A 550 0.24 -12.32 53.23
C TYR A 550 -0.68 -13.53 53.44
N GLN A 551 -1.74 -13.38 54.25
CA GLN A 551 -2.75 -14.41 54.49
C GLN A 551 -4.10 -13.99 53.88
N VAL A 552 -4.79 -14.93 53.22
CA VAL A 552 -6.14 -14.71 52.67
C VAL A 552 -7.10 -14.45 53.84
N ALA A 553 -8.02 -13.49 53.67
CA ALA A 553 -9.09 -13.30 54.65
C ALA A 553 -9.90 -14.60 54.79
N GLU A 554 -9.94 -15.17 56.00
CA GLU A 554 -10.79 -16.32 56.30
C GLU A 554 -12.26 -15.95 56.03
N ARG A 555 -13.08 -16.91 55.53
CA ARG A 555 -14.46 -16.65 55.09
C ARG A 555 -15.36 -16.01 56.15
N ASP A 556 -14.99 -16.14 57.43
CA ASP A 556 -15.79 -15.72 58.59
C ASP A 556 -15.16 -14.55 59.38
N LEU A 557 -14.32 -13.73 58.74
CA LEU A 557 -13.57 -12.66 59.42
C LEU A 557 -14.44 -11.53 60.03
N GLY A 558 -15.68 -11.39 59.57
CA GLY A 558 -16.64 -10.38 60.05
C GLY A 558 -17.40 -9.69 58.92
N ARG A 559 -18.50 -8.99 59.27
CA ARG A 559 -19.31 -8.18 58.32
C ARG A 559 -19.10 -6.71 58.61
N LEU A 560 -18.72 -5.94 57.58
CA LEU A 560 -18.54 -4.49 57.67
C LEU A 560 -19.91 -3.81 57.83
N ARG A 561 -20.12 -3.05 58.91
CA ARG A 561 -21.31 -2.21 59.12
C ARG A 561 -20.91 -0.74 58.99
N LEU A 562 -21.43 -0.06 57.99
CA LEU A 562 -21.33 1.40 57.89
C LEU A 562 -22.38 1.99 58.84
N TYR A 563 -21.95 2.67 59.90
CA TYR A 563 -22.89 3.40 60.77
C TYR A 563 -23.56 4.52 59.96
N THR A 564 -24.86 4.39 59.71
CA THR A 564 -25.69 5.50 59.26
C THR A 564 -25.98 6.39 60.47
N GLN A 565 -25.34 7.57 60.48
CA GLN A 565 -25.59 8.60 61.47
C GLN A 565 -27.06 9.04 61.39
N LYS A 566 -27.89 8.66 62.38
CA LYS A 566 -29.16 9.33 62.66
C LYS A 566 -29.07 9.99 64.03
N ARG A 567 -28.68 11.26 63.96
CA ARG A 567 -29.10 12.44 64.72
C ARG A 567 -29.86 12.20 66.03
N GLU A 568 -29.35 12.85 67.06
CA GLU A 568 -29.90 13.08 68.40
C GLU A 568 -31.38 13.50 68.43
N GLU A 569 -31.95 13.37 69.65
CA GLU A 569 -33.21 13.93 70.18
C GLU A 569 -34.45 13.02 70.22
N ALA A 570 -34.54 12.22 71.30
CA ALA A 570 -35.70 12.04 72.17
C ALA A 570 -35.31 11.04 73.28
N GLY A 571 -35.30 11.32 74.58
CA GLY A 571 -35.60 12.52 75.34
C GLY A 571 -35.03 12.33 76.76
N ALA A 572 -34.71 13.44 77.41
CA ALA A 572 -34.45 13.48 78.84
C ALA A 572 -35.72 13.11 79.63
N MET A 573 -35.52 12.71 80.89
CA MET A 573 -36.50 12.47 81.96
C MET A 573 -37.21 11.11 81.96
N LEU A 574 -36.73 10.18 82.80
CA LEU A 574 -37.28 9.97 84.15
C LEU A 574 -36.46 8.92 84.92
N LYS A 575 -35.96 9.33 86.10
CA LYS A 575 -35.67 8.42 87.21
C LYS A 575 -36.99 7.83 87.71
N GLN A 576 -37.01 6.57 88.14
CA GLN A 576 -37.10 6.15 89.56
C GLN A 576 -37.74 4.75 89.74
N ASP A 577 -37.00 3.91 90.47
CA ASP A 577 -37.32 2.75 91.34
C ASP A 577 -38.53 1.80 91.16
N ARG A 578 -38.17 0.52 91.40
CA ARG A 578 -38.81 -0.54 92.25
C ARG A 578 -39.61 -1.70 91.62
N GLY A 579 -39.29 -2.90 92.10
CA GLY A 579 -40.13 -4.11 92.22
C GLY A 579 -39.84 -5.20 91.17
N GLU A 580 -39.03 -6.21 91.47
CA GLU A 580 -39.38 -7.52 92.06
C GLU A 580 -40.07 -8.52 91.12
N GLU A 581 -39.44 -9.70 91.05
CA GLU A 581 -39.97 -11.05 90.80
C GLU A 581 -40.74 -11.36 89.49
N SER A 582 -40.18 -12.25 88.67
CA SER A 582 -40.51 -13.70 88.74
C SER A 582 -40.28 -14.41 87.41
N GLU A 583 -39.84 -15.66 87.58
CA GLU A 583 -39.85 -16.82 86.71
C GLU A 583 -40.79 -16.82 85.50
N GLY A 584 -40.40 -17.51 84.43
CA GLY A 584 -41.39 -17.90 83.43
C GLY A 584 -40.84 -18.36 82.10
N GLN A 585 -40.35 -19.59 82.09
CA GLN A 585 -40.00 -20.36 80.92
C GLN A 585 -41.22 -20.60 80.00
N SER A 586 -40.93 -20.88 78.72
CA SER A 586 -41.76 -21.65 77.76
C SER A 586 -42.69 -20.87 76.81
N SER A 587 -42.42 -20.98 75.51
CA SER A 587 -43.32 -21.69 74.58
C SER A 587 -42.71 -21.84 73.18
N ARG A 588 -42.50 -23.11 72.77
CA ARG A 588 -42.96 -23.63 71.45
C ARG A 588 -44.49 -23.47 71.44
N GLU A 589 -45.22 -23.18 70.38
CA GLU A 589 -45.22 -23.76 69.04
C GLU A 589 -46.42 -23.15 68.27
N ARG A 590 -46.41 -23.26 66.92
CA ARG A 590 -47.58 -23.31 66.01
C ARG A 590 -48.42 -22.04 65.86
N ASP A 591 -49.12 -21.76 64.77
CA ASP A 591 -49.15 -22.11 63.34
C ASP A 591 -50.26 -21.18 62.78
N THR A 592 -50.18 -20.81 61.49
CA THR A 592 -51.29 -20.48 60.53
C THR A 592 -52.65 -19.99 61.06
N GLU A 593 -53.36 -18.97 60.54
CA GLU A 593 -53.63 -18.58 59.15
C GLU A 593 -54.73 -17.47 59.17
N ASN A 594 -54.80 -16.66 58.10
CA ASN A 594 -56.02 -16.06 57.50
C ASN A 594 -56.88 -15.06 58.33
N SER A 595 -57.60 -14.08 57.79
CA SER A 595 -57.84 -13.51 56.45
C SER A 595 -58.67 -12.22 56.67
N ALA A 596 -58.32 -11.11 56.00
CA ALA A 596 -59.06 -10.47 54.89
C ALA A 596 -60.11 -9.40 55.29
N ILE A 597 -60.30 -8.45 54.35
CA ILE A 597 -61.47 -7.57 54.02
C ILE A 597 -60.93 -6.19 53.55
N ILE A 598 -60.75 -5.95 52.22
CA ILE A 598 -61.69 -5.32 51.25
C ILE A 598 -61.65 -3.75 51.37
N THR A 599 -61.45 -2.88 50.34
CA THR A 599 -62.24 -2.64 49.10
C THR A 599 -61.62 -1.52 48.21
N HIS A 600 -61.80 -1.63 46.87
CA HIS A 600 -62.22 -0.65 45.83
C HIS A 600 -61.39 0.63 45.48
N GLU A 601 -60.88 0.73 44.23
CA GLU A 601 -61.43 1.44 43.01
C GLU A 601 -61.09 2.94 43.00
N ASP A 602 -60.70 3.61 41.92
CA ASP A 602 -60.42 3.30 40.52
C ASP A 602 -59.71 4.55 39.95
N ASP A 603 -58.73 4.43 39.05
CA ASP A 603 -58.71 5.32 37.88
C ASP A 603 -57.88 4.74 36.73
N ILE A 604 -58.45 4.91 35.55
CA ILE A 604 -58.16 4.27 34.27
C ILE A 604 -57.54 5.33 33.36
N ARG A 605 -56.50 4.98 32.59
CA ARG A 605 -56.52 5.07 31.11
C ARG A 605 -55.28 4.49 30.41
N MET A 606 -55.58 3.45 29.61
CA MET A 606 -55.03 3.02 28.29
C MET A 606 -53.53 2.70 28.19
N ARG A 607 -53.07 1.42 28.12
CA ARG A 607 -53.17 0.38 27.04
C ARG A 607 -52.85 0.92 25.64
N GLU A 608 -51.72 0.64 24.97
CA GLU A 608 -51.02 -0.62 24.61
C GLU A 608 -51.60 -1.31 23.36
N ARG A 609 -50.71 -1.60 22.39
CA ARG A 609 -50.66 -2.72 21.39
C ARG A 609 -50.24 -2.28 19.97
N GLU A 610 -49.07 -2.75 19.49
CA GLU A 610 -48.84 -3.94 18.60
C GLU A 610 -48.92 -3.56 17.12
N ARG A 611 -48.29 -4.19 16.12
CA ARG A 611 -47.09 -5.04 15.91
C ARG A 611 -46.88 -5.02 14.36
N GLU A 612 -45.63 -5.10 13.91
CA GLU A 612 -45.11 -5.80 12.71
C GLU A 612 -45.64 -5.56 11.26
N THR A 613 -44.67 -5.59 10.32
CA THR A 613 -44.76 -5.82 8.83
C THR A 613 -45.34 -4.67 7.99
N GLY A 614 -44.88 -4.30 6.79
CA GLY A 614 -43.87 -4.74 5.82
C GLY A 614 -44.00 -3.82 4.57
N HIS A 615 -42.97 -3.76 3.72
CA HIS A 615 -42.88 -3.18 2.36
C HIS A 615 -44.02 -2.27 1.79
N ASP A 616 -43.69 -1.07 1.33
CA ASP A 616 -43.46 -0.77 -0.09
C ASP A 616 -43.08 0.72 -0.34
N SER A 617 -42.42 0.97 -1.47
CA SER A 617 -41.76 2.23 -1.85
C SER A 617 -42.73 3.25 -2.53
N PRO A 618 -42.26 4.39 -3.10
CA PRO A 618 -42.76 5.74 -2.82
C PRO A 618 -43.72 6.29 -3.91
N PRO A 619 -44.17 7.55 -3.77
CA PRO A 619 -44.01 8.43 -4.93
C PRO A 619 -43.50 9.83 -4.60
N ALA A 620 -42.93 10.42 -5.66
CA ALA A 620 -42.32 11.73 -5.76
C ALA A 620 -43.33 12.88 -5.93
N LEU A 621 -42.75 14.10 -5.89
CA LEU A 621 -43.25 15.39 -6.41
C LEU A 621 -44.34 16.06 -5.53
N ASN A 622 -44.33 17.37 -5.24
CA ASN A 622 -43.75 18.48 -5.98
C ASN A 622 -43.79 19.80 -5.16
N GLN A 623 -43.01 20.78 -5.65
CA GLN A 623 -43.13 22.25 -5.54
C GLN A 623 -42.39 23.00 -4.42
N GLY A 624 -41.42 23.79 -4.88
CA GLY A 624 -40.59 24.77 -4.18
C GLY A 624 -39.33 25.07 -4.98
#